data_AF-A0A0V8TAZ4-F1
#
_entry.id   AF-A0A0V8TAZ4-F1
#
_cell.length_a   1.000
_cell.length_b   1.000
_cell.length_c   1.000
_cell.angle_alpha   90.00
_cell.angle_beta   90.00
_cell.angle_gamma   90.00
#
_symmetry.space_group_name_H-M   'P 1'
#
loop_
_entity.id
_entity.type
_entity.pdbx_description
1 polymer ?
#
loop_
_entity_poly.entity_id
_entity_poly.type
_entity_poly.pdbx_seq_one_letter_code
_entity_poly.pdbx_strand_id
1 'polypeptide(L)'
;MSTRLDLALHEIAEAVGGASAFGDATAPHTVATVRRLTGRVRRRRAVRGVGTAAVAASAAGAVVIVGPLAERPVPATSGAACGSVLDLPTTTGPAGFTIRADTTGARLDDGGSFGTRQGEQLAVQVEIDVDDATPMTDGAPAPEQVAPLPTAPELLITDDDVVVTESVLAPATVAGSDGGGPGTWSATDGPATTAGGATWHATAGNGHVSVGWSDLVDLVSCTTGEALTPGAYEVWASRIGDDGRTRTVGPFDLTLVAEQPAVTSSLPADFPSEVPLVGGRLAAVARAGGAWTVEVETPGDDRAEVARALLDRAATRQVDGFGGSTSEVTTTPDGGLVVGRWAVTVAASTTADGSPSVVYRLTPQD
;
A
#
# COMPACT_ATOMS: atom_id res chain seq x y z
N MET A 1 13.48 6.00 -45.97
CA MET A 1 14.59 6.86 -45.48
C MET A 1 14.21 7.37 -44.10
N SER A 2 15.17 7.33 -43.17
CA SER A 2 14.96 7.07 -41.74
C SER A 2 14.82 8.33 -40.86
N THR A 3 13.72 9.06 -40.99
CA THR A 3 13.46 10.24 -40.13
C THR A 3 13.20 9.90 -38.66
N ARG A 4 12.74 8.68 -38.36
CA ARG A 4 12.45 8.25 -36.97
C ARG A 4 13.69 7.87 -36.15
N LEU A 5 14.76 7.39 -36.79
CA LEU A 5 16.02 7.11 -36.10
C LEU A 5 16.73 8.40 -35.73
N ASP A 6 16.72 9.38 -36.63
CA ASP A 6 17.34 10.68 -36.40
C ASP A 6 16.62 11.45 -35.28
N LEU A 7 15.29 11.35 -35.20
CA LEU A 7 14.51 11.95 -34.10
C LEU A 7 14.83 11.30 -32.75
N ALA A 8 14.95 9.97 -32.72
CA ALA A 8 15.29 9.24 -31.49
C ALA A 8 16.74 9.51 -31.04
N LEU A 9 17.68 9.66 -31.97
CA LEU A 9 19.06 10.03 -31.67
C LEU A 9 19.17 11.49 -31.20
N HIS A 10 18.31 12.38 -31.72
CA HIS A 10 18.24 13.76 -31.26
C HIS A 10 17.68 13.87 -29.83
N GLU A 11 16.60 13.17 -29.50
CA GLU A 11 16.05 13.11 -28.13
C GLU A 11 17.06 12.55 -27.12
N ILE A 12 17.87 11.54 -27.52
CA ILE A 12 18.94 11.01 -26.67
C ILE A 12 20.06 12.03 -26.49
N ALA A 13 20.47 12.72 -27.55
CA ALA A 13 21.51 13.74 -27.48
C ALA A 13 21.06 14.95 -26.64
N GLU A 14 19.79 15.34 -26.70
CA GLU A 14 19.18 16.40 -25.91
C GLU A 14 19.06 16.00 -24.42
N ALA A 15 18.67 14.76 -24.14
CA ALA A 15 18.64 14.23 -22.77
C ALA A 15 20.05 14.10 -22.15
N VAL A 16 21.05 13.71 -22.94
CA VAL A 16 22.46 13.65 -22.51
C VAL A 16 23.04 15.06 -22.34
N GLY A 17 22.68 16.00 -23.22
CA GLY A 17 23.02 17.41 -23.09
C GLY A 17 22.43 18.03 -21.82
N GLY A 18 21.17 17.72 -21.51
CA GLY A 18 20.50 18.11 -20.26
C GLY A 18 21.17 17.51 -19.02
N ALA A 19 21.63 16.26 -19.08
CA ALA A 19 22.37 15.60 -18.00
C ALA A 19 23.73 16.27 -17.73
N SER A 20 24.40 16.80 -18.76
CA SER A 20 25.66 17.55 -18.59
C SER A 20 25.49 18.97 -18.02
N ALA A 21 24.25 19.49 -17.96
CA ALA A 21 23.92 20.77 -17.34
C ALA A 21 23.67 20.65 -15.83
N PHE A 22 23.49 19.44 -15.29
CA PHE A 22 23.47 19.20 -13.86
C PHE A 22 24.91 19.04 -13.38
N GLY A 23 25.48 20.14 -12.89
CA GLY A 23 26.79 20.16 -12.26
C GLY A 23 26.79 19.41 -10.94
N ASP A 24 26.75 18.08 -11.00
CA ASP A 24 27.43 17.09 -10.15
C ASP A 24 26.89 15.70 -10.52
N ALA A 25 27.69 14.92 -11.26
CA ALA A 25 27.32 13.56 -11.69
C ALA A 25 27.20 12.57 -10.51
N THR A 26 27.54 12.99 -9.29
CA THR A 26 27.48 12.19 -8.07
C THR A 26 26.30 12.53 -7.15
N ALA A 27 25.49 13.54 -7.49
CA ALA A 27 24.32 13.88 -6.70
C ALA A 27 23.34 12.69 -6.65
N PRO A 28 22.85 12.27 -5.47
CA PRO A 28 21.99 11.09 -5.30
C PRO A 28 20.76 11.10 -6.22
N HIS A 29 20.16 12.28 -6.44
CA HIS A 29 19.02 12.46 -7.33
C HIS A 29 19.36 12.24 -8.82
N THR A 30 20.57 12.61 -9.25
CA THR A 30 21.07 12.38 -10.61
C THR A 30 21.28 10.89 -10.85
N VAL A 31 21.89 10.19 -9.89
CA VAL A 31 22.12 8.72 -9.97
C VAL A 31 20.80 7.96 -10.00
N ALA A 32 19.84 8.31 -9.13
CA ALA A 32 18.52 7.70 -9.11
C ALA A 32 17.75 7.93 -10.43
N THR A 33 17.82 9.15 -10.98
CA THR A 33 17.17 9.49 -12.25
C THR A 33 17.79 8.75 -13.44
N VAL A 34 19.13 8.63 -13.48
CA VAL A 34 19.84 7.86 -14.51
C VAL A 34 19.52 6.38 -14.39
N ARG A 35 19.54 5.79 -13.18
CA ARG A 35 19.14 4.39 -12.97
C ARG A 35 17.70 4.14 -13.43
N ARG A 36 16.77 5.04 -13.11
CA ARG A 36 15.37 5.00 -13.58
C ARG A 36 15.25 5.02 -15.11
N LEU A 37 15.96 5.93 -15.77
CA LEU A 37 15.99 6.02 -17.24
C LEU A 37 16.60 4.77 -17.85
N THR A 38 17.68 4.25 -17.26
CA THR A 38 18.38 3.06 -17.75
C THR A 38 17.51 1.81 -17.59
N GLY A 39 16.81 1.67 -16.47
CA GLY A 39 15.81 0.63 -16.21
C GLY A 39 14.65 0.70 -17.21
N ARG A 40 14.07 1.89 -17.44
CA ARG A 40 13.02 2.09 -18.46
C ARG A 40 13.49 1.76 -19.88
N VAL A 41 14.72 2.13 -20.24
CA VAL A 41 15.29 1.84 -21.57
C VAL A 41 15.57 0.34 -21.73
N ARG A 42 16.07 -0.34 -20.68
CA ARG A 42 16.27 -1.80 -20.69
C ARG A 42 14.94 -2.53 -20.85
N ARG A 43 13.90 -2.12 -20.11
CA ARG A 43 12.52 -2.63 -20.24
C ARG A 43 11.95 -2.40 -21.66
N ARG A 44 12.10 -1.21 -22.26
CA ARG A 44 11.66 -0.94 -23.65
C ARG A 44 12.43 -1.72 -24.72
N ARG A 45 13.69 -2.07 -24.47
CA ARG A 45 14.48 -2.93 -25.38
C ARG A 45 14.09 -4.40 -25.26
N ALA A 46 13.79 -4.90 -24.07
CA ALA A 46 13.27 -6.26 -23.87
C ALA A 46 11.94 -6.44 -24.63
N VAL A 47 11.04 -5.46 -24.58
CA VAL A 47 9.76 -5.46 -25.32
C VAL A 47 9.93 -5.53 -26.85
N ARG A 48 11.05 -5.06 -27.41
CA ARG A 48 11.31 -5.08 -28.86
C ARG A 48 12.17 -6.27 -29.34
N GLY A 49 12.81 -7.00 -28.43
CA GLY A 49 13.69 -8.13 -28.75
C GLY A 49 12.99 -9.48 -28.94
N VAL A 50 11.76 -9.63 -28.44
CA VAL A 50 11.06 -10.93 -28.37
C VAL A 50 10.37 -11.34 -29.68
N GLY A 51 10.52 -10.56 -30.76
CA GLY A 51 10.08 -10.97 -32.10
C GLY A 51 10.92 -12.10 -32.73
N THR A 52 12.12 -12.38 -32.23
CA THR A 52 13.04 -13.35 -32.84
C THR A 52 14.08 -13.85 -31.84
N ALA A 53 13.74 -14.81 -30.99
CA ALA A 53 14.66 -15.84 -30.47
C ALA A 53 13.92 -16.73 -29.46
N ALA A 54 13.48 -17.90 -29.93
CA ALA A 54 13.23 -19.05 -29.07
C ALA A 54 14.53 -19.85 -28.90
N VAL A 55 14.63 -20.57 -27.77
CA VAL A 55 15.53 -21.70 -27.45
C VAL A 55 16.76 -21.37 -26.58
N ALA A 56 16.70 -21.82 -25.32
CA ALA A 56 17.66 -22.64 -24.57
C ALA A 56 18.07 -22.16 -23.17
N ALA A 57 18.15 -23.16 -22.27
CA ALA A 57 18.91 -23.25 -21.02
C ALA A 57 18.26 -22.63 -19.76
N SER A 58 18.24 -23.26 -18.58
CA SER A 58 18.92 -24.49 -18.13
C SER A 58 18.33 -24.98 -16.81
N ALA A 59 18.34 -26.30 -16.66
CA ALA A 59 18.08 -27.03 -15.43
C ALA A 59 19.30 -27.04 -14.48
N ALA A 60 19.06 -26.90 -13.17
CA ALA A 60 19.87 -27.37 -12.05
C ALA A 60 18.98 -27.26 -10.79
N GLY A 61 18.83 -28.20 -9.87
CA GLY A 61 19.23 -29.60 -9.73
C GLY A 61 18.42 -30.14 -8.54
N ALA A 62 17.65 -31.22 -8.74
CA ALA A 62 16.81 -31.81 -7.70
C ALA A 62 17.53 -33.01 -7.06
N VAL A 63 17.75 -32.96 -5.76
CA VAL A 63 18.16 -34.11 -4.93
C VAL A 63 16.89 -34.84 -4.51
N VAL A 64 16.74 -36.08 -4.96
CA VAL A 64 15.60 -36.95 -4.59
C VAL A 64 15.94 -37.67 -3.28
N ILE A 65 15.20 -37.37 -2.21
CA ILE A 65 15.08 -38.24 -1.02
C ILE A 65 13.71 -38.92 -1.13
N VAL A 66 13.72 -40.24 -1.32
CA VAL A 66 12.51 -41.07 -1.37
C VAL A 66 12.11 -41.50 0.04
N GLY A 67 10.91 -41.11 0.48
CA GLY A 67 10.24 -41.66 1.66
C GLY A 67 8.72 -41.45 1.55
N PRO A 68 7.87 -42.42 1.95
CA PRO A 68 6.43 -42.30 1.79
C PRO A 68 5.85 -41.48 2.97
N LEU A 69 5.54 -40.22 2.72
CA LEU A 69 4.69 -39.43 3.59
C LEU A 69 3.50 -38.95 2.77
N ALA A 70 2.30 -39.14 3.31
CA ALA A 70 1.08 -38.57 2.77
C ALA A 70 1.20 -37.04 2.82
N GLU A 71 1.58 -36.44 1.69
CA GLU A 71 1.67 -34.99 1.55
C GLU A 71 0.25 -34.41 1.51
N ARG A 72 -0.10 -33.72 2.59
CA ARG A 72 -1.09 -32.64 2.54
C ARG A 72 -0.66 -31.70 1.40
N PRO A 73 -1.55 -31.29 0.48
CA PRO A 73 -1.17 -30.33 -0.55
C PRO A 73 -0.72 -29.04 0.13
N VAL A 74 0.58 -28.77 0.04
CA VAL A 74 1.13 -27.45 0.34
C VAL A 74 0.60 -26.54 -0.77
N PRO A 75 -0.09 -25.43 -0.45
CA PRO A 75 -0.52 -24.50 -1.48
C PRO A 75 0.72 -24.04 -2.26
N ALA A 76 0.63 -24.07 -3.59
CA ALA A 76 1.69 -23.57 -4.45
C ALA A 76 1.92 -22.09 -4.10
N THR A 77 3.06 -21.79 -3.47
CA THR A 77 3.53 -20.42 -3.26
C THR A 77 3.89 -19.85 -4.63
N SER A 78 3.46 -18.63 -4.92
CA SER A 78 3.83 -17.97 -6.16
C SER A 78 5.36 -17.80 -6.18
N GLY A 79 5.98 -17.93 -7.35
CA GLY A 79 7.40 -18.30 -7.51
C GLY A 79 8.44 -17.24 -7.14
N ALA A 80 8.11 -16.18 -6.39
CA ALA A 80 9.05 -15.15 -6.00
C ALA A 80 9.36 -15.25 -4.51
N ALA A 81 10.47 -15.92 -4.18
CA ALA A 81 10.95 -15.98 -2.79
C ALA A 81 11.60 -14.64 -2.39
N CYS A 82 11.50 -14.29 -1.12
CA CYS A 82 12.30 -13.24 -0.52
C CYS A 82 13.78 -13.23 -1.01
N GLY A 83 14.27 -12.06 -1.44
CA GLY A 83 15.63 -11.87 -1.96
C GLY A 83 15.86 -12.38 -3.38
N SER A 84 14.86 -12.97 -4.03
CA SER A 84 14.94 -13.37 -5.43
C SER A 84 14.66 -12.18 -6.36
N VAL A 85 15.26 -12.23 -7.55
CA VAL A 85 14.90 -11.32 -8.64
C VAL A 85 13.51 -11.71 -9.13
N LEU A 86 12.60 -10.75 -9.12
CA LEU A 86 11.24 -10.88 -9.59
C LEU A 86 11.22 -11.05 -11.11
N ASP A 87 11.25 -12.30 -11.57
CA ASP A 87 11.11 -12.66 -12.98
C ASP A 87 9.64 -12.95 -13.29
N LEU A 88 8.82 -11.90 -13.34
CA LEU A 88 7.41 -12.05 -13.67
C LEU A 88 7.21 -12.14 -15.18
N PRO A 89 6.42 -13.12 -15.67
CA PRO A 89 6.01 -13.13 -17.05
C PRO A 89 5.23 -11.83 -17.33
N THR A 90 5.69 -11.05 -18.29
CA THR A 90 4.99 -9.86 -18.78
C THR A 90 3.76 -10.27 -19.61
N THR A 91 2.84 -11.03 -19.04
CA THR A 91 1.57 -11.33 -19.69
C THR A 91 0.59 -10.22 -19.38
N THR A 92 0.52 -9.26 -20.30
CA THR A 92 -0.51 -8.20 -20.37
C THR A 92 -1.85 -8.77 -20.85
N GLY A 93 -2.37 -9.79 -20.17
CA GLY A 93 -3.80 -10.11 -20.20
C GLY A 93 -4.51 -9.31 -19.11
N PRO A 94 -5.86 -9.17 -19.14
CA PRO A 94 -6.56 -8.67 -17.97
C PRO A 94 -6.21 -9.60 -16.80
N ALA A 95 -5.53 -9.08 -15.78
CA ALA A 95 -5.14 -9.89 -14.63
C ALA A 95 -6.38 -10.49 -13.92
N GLY A 96 -7.57 -9.95 -14.20
CA GLY A 96 -8.84 -10.32 -13.59
C GLY A 96 -8.92 -9.82 -12.14
N PHE A 97 -8.10 -8.82 -11.77
CA PHE A 97 -8.13 -8.19 -10.47
C PHE A 97 -7.51 -6.79 -10.48
N THR A 98 -7.82 -6.00 -9.47
CA THR A 98 -7.41 -4.61 -9.30
C THR A 98 -6.83 -4.38 -7.91
N ILE A 99 -5.84 -3.48 -7.80
CA ILE A 99 -5.35 -2.97 -6.52
C ILE A 99 -5.99 -1.60 -6.26
N ARG A 100 -6.28 -1.32 -4.99
CA ARG A 100 -6.64 -0.01 -4.46
C ARG A 100 -5.66 0.38 -3.37
N ALA A 101 -5.22 1.62 -3.40
CA ALA A 101 -4.41 2.20 -2.33
C ALA A 101 -5.33 2.81 -1.27
N ASP A 102 -5.02 2.56 0.00
CA ASP A 102 -5.64 3.22 1.15
C ASP A 102 -7.17 2.95 1.32
N THR A 103 -7.67 3.28 2.51
CA THR A 103 -9.07 3.32 2.94
C THR A 103 -9.98 4.20 2.08
N THR A 104 -9.42 5.17 1.34
CA THR A 104 -10.21 5.96 0.38
C THR A 104 -10.74 5.13 -0.79
N GLY A 105 -10.19 3.93 -1.02
CA GLY A 105 -10.69 2.95 -1.99
C GLY A 105 -10.40 3.32 -3.44
N ALA A 106 -9.45 4.24 -3.69
CA ALA A 106 -9.08 4.68 -5.02
C ALA A 106 -8.41 3.54 -5.80
N ARG A 107 -8.98 3.19 -6.95
CA ARG A 107 -8.42 2.20 -7.88
C ARG A 107 -7.08 2.68 -8.41
N LEU A 108 -6.06 1.84 -8.28
CA LEU A 108 -4.79 2.03 -8.97
C LEU A 108 -4.91 1.44 -10.37
N ASP A 109 -4.92 2.31 -11.37
CA ASP A 109 -4.81 1.89 -12.77
C ASP A 109 -3.35 1.53 -13.12
N ASP A 110 -3.12 0.97 -14.30
CA ASP A 110 -1.78 0.63 -14.79
C ASP A 110 -0.86 1.87 -14.77
N GLY A 111 0.20 1.82 -13.97
CA GLY A 111 1.11 2.94 -13.74
C GLY A 111 0.67 3.90 -12.61
N GLY A 112 -0.31 3.51 -11.81
CA GLY A 112 -0.66 4.16 -10.54
C GLY A 112 0.45 4.07 -9.50
N SER A 113 0.25 4.74 -8.36
CA SER A 113 1.24 4.83 -7.29
C SER A 113 0.56 4.76 -5.92
N PHE A 114 1.22 4.10 -4.97
CA PHE A 114 0.90 4.16 -3.55
C PHE A 114 1.34 5.48 -2.88
N GLY A 115 2.01 6.34 -3.66
CA GLY A 115 2.46 7.65 -3.24
C GLY A 115 3.71 7.61 -2.38
N THR A 116 3.90 8.70 -1.63
CA THR A 116 4.94 8.83 -0.62
C THR A 116 4.38 8.42 0.73
N ARG A 117 5.06 7.55 1.47
CA ARG A 117 4.60 7.00 2.75
C ARG A 117 5.65 7.19 3.84
N GLN A 118 5.19 7.55 5.04
CA GLN A 118 5.99 7.65 6.26
C GLN A 118 5.71 6.50 7.22
N GLY A 119 4.54 5.86 7.12
CA GLY A 119 4.17 4.72 7.96
C GLY A 119 5.03 3.48 7.72
N GLU A 120 5.09 2.63 8.76
CA GLU A 120 5.71 1.31 8.71
C GLU A 120 4.76 0.24 8.15
N GLN A 121 3.52 0.62 7.83
CA GLN A 121 2.48 -0.27 7.34
C GLN A 121 1.87 0.31 6.07
N LEU A 122 1.52 -0.56 5.13
CA LEU A 122 0.85 -0.24 3.89
C LEU A 122 -0.56 -0.83 3.90
N ALA A 123 -1.56 0.04 3.93
CA ALA A 123 -2.94 -0.36 3.71
C ALA A 123 -3.18 -0.69 2.24
N VAL A 124 -3.51 -1.95 1.96
CA VAL A 124 -3.75 -2.44 0.60
C VAL A 124 -5.11 -3.11 0.53
N GLN A 125 -5.82 -2.85 -0.57
CA GLN A 125 -6.99 -3.60 -0.94
C GLN A 125 -6.82 -4.20 -2.35
N VAL A 126 -7.21 -5.46 -2.51
CA VAL A 126 -7.23 -6.18 -3.78
C VAL A 126 -8.64 -6.65 -4.06
N GLU A 127 -9.13 -6.43 -5.27
CA GLU A 127 -10.44 -6.89 -5.74
C GLU A 127 -10.25 -7.83 -6.93
N ILE A 128 -10.74 -9.06 -6.84
CA ILE A 128 -10.63 -10.09 -7.90
C ILE A 128 -12.00 -10.32 -8.52
N ASP A 129 -12.08 -10.22 -9.85
CA ASP A 129 -13.26 -10.60 -10.62
C ASP A 129 -13.37 -12.12 -10.75
N VAL A 130 -14.57 -12.66 -10.53
CA VAL A 130 -14.88 -14.09 -10.68
C VAL A 130 -15.46 -14.30 -12.09
N ASP A 131 -14.61 -14.78 -13.01
CA ASP A 131 -14.89 -14.86 -14.45
C ASP A 131 -16.05 -15.79 -14.86
N ASP A 132 -16.58 -16.62 -13.94
CA ASP A 132 -17.64 -17.61 -14.20
C ASP A 132 -18.90 -17.44 -13.34
N ALA A 133 -19.08 -16.26 -12.72
CA ALA A 133 -20.33 -15.99 -12.03
C ALA A 133 -21.48 -15.96 -13.05
N THR A 134 -22.32 -16.99 -13.04
CA THR A 134 -23.52 -17.03 -13.89
C THR A 134 -24.37 -15.82 -13.50
N PRO A 135 -24.71 -14.90 -14.42
CA PRO A 135 -25.45 -13.70 -14.09
C PRO A 135 -26.78 -14.10 -13.45
N MET A 136 -26.89 -13.90 -12.14
CA MET A 136 -28.08 -14.28 -11.39
C MET A 136 -29.16 -13.23 -11.66
N THR A 137 -30.33 -13.72 -12.04
CA THR A 137 -31.46 -12.86 -12.41
C THR A 137 -32.15 -12.26 -11.18
N ASP A 138 -31.92 -12.81 -9.98
CA ASP A 138 -32.51 -12.35 -8.73
C ASP A 138 -31.58 -12.60 -7.53
N GLY A 139 -31.00 -11.53 -6.97
CA GLY A 139 -30.28 -11.55 -5.68
C GLY A 139 -28.77 -11.80 -5.74
N ALA A 140 -28.06 -11.37 -4.68
CA ALA A 140 -26.65 -11.69 -4.48
C ALA A 140 -26.49 -13.21 -4.22
N PRO A 141 -25.50 -13.89 -4.83
CA PRO A 141 -25.25 -15.31 -4.57
C PRO A 141 -24.94 -15.52 -3.09
N ALA A 142 -25.44 -16.62 -2.52
CA ALA A 142 -24.97 -17.04 -1.21
C ALA A 142 -23.47 -17.38 -1.30
N PRO A 143 -22.64 -17.10 -0.29
CA PRO A 143 -21.19 -17.37 -0.32
C PRO A 143 -20.84 -18.82 -0.71
N GLU A 144 -21.69 -19.77 -0.33
CA GLU A 144 -21.56 -21.19 -0.64
C GLU A 144 -21.70 -21.51 -2.15
N GLN A 145 -22.34 -20.61 -2.91
CA GLN A 145 -22.57 -20.76 -4.36
C GLN A 145 -21.42 -20.23 -5.21
N VAL A 146 -20.47 -19.48 -4.62
CA VAL A 146 -19.29 -18.93 -5.30
C VAL A 146 -18.04 -19.77 -5.00
N ALA A 147 -18.21 -20.98 -4.46
CA ALA A 147 -17.11 -21.92 -4.25
C ALA A 147 -16.67 -22.57 -5.58
N PRO A 148 -15.36 -22.76 -5.82
CA PRO A 148 -14.26 -22.44 -4.92
C PRO A 148 -13.90 -20.95 -4.90
N LEU A 149 -13.53 -20.45 -3.71
CA LEU A 149 -12.99 -19.10 -3.56
C LEU A 149 -11.69 -18.97 -4.35
N PRO A 150 -11.47 -17.84 -5.05
CA PRO A 150 -10.16 -17.52 -5.60
C PRO A 150 -9.08 -17.55 -4.52
N THR A 151 -7.89 -18.03 -4.89
CA THR A 151 -6.72 -18.02 -4.01
C THR A 151 -6.40 -16.60 -3.56
N ALA A 152 -6.06 -16.44 -2.28
CA ALA A 152 -5.66 -15.16 -1.73
C ALA A 152 -4.49 -14.56 -2.52
N PRO A 153 -4.55 -13.25 -2.86
CA PRO A 153 -3.46 -12.58 -3.54
C PRO A 153 -2.26 -12.40 -2.59
N GLU A 154 -1.08 -12.46 -3.17
CA GLU A 154 0.19 -12.20 -2.52
C GLU A 154 0.67 -10.80 -2.95
N LEU A 155 1.03 -9.98 -1.99
CA LEU A 155 1.66 -8.68 -2.19
C LEU A 155 3.18 -8.85 -2.15
N LEU A 156 3.86 -8.31 -3.15
CA LEU A 156 5.32 -8.31 -3.25
C LEU A 156 5.80 -6.86 -3.32
N ILE A 157 6.75 -6.50 -2.47
CA ILE A 157 7.45 -5.21 -2.54
C ILE A 157 8.86 -5.49 -3.02
N THR A 158 9.30 -4.71 -4.01
CA THR A 158 10.60 -4.89 -4.65
C THR A 158 11.46 -3.64 -4.58
N ASP A 159 12.76 -3.85 -4.45
CA ASP A 159 13.82 -2.85 -4.63
C ASP A 159 14.73 -3.30 -5.78
N ASP A 160 14.83 -2.49 -6.85
CA ASP A 160 15.58 -2.84 -8.07
C ASP A 160 15.26 -4.27 -8.59
N ASP A 161 13.97 -4.60 -8.71
CA ASP A 161 13.43 -5.91 -9.10
C ASP A 161 13.69 -7.06 -8.11
N VAL A 162 14.29 -6.82 -6.93
CA VAL A 162 14.50 -7.84 -5.89
C VAL A 162 13.37 -7.80 -4.87
N VAL A 163 12.74 -8.95 -4.58
CA VAL A 163 11.69 -9.03 -3.54
C VAL A 163 12.29 -8.75 -2.16
N VAL A 164 11.83 -7.68 -1.53
CA VAL A 164 12.27 -7.25 -0.19
C VAL A 164 11.18 -7.44 0.87
N THR A 165 9.92 -7.55 0.48
CA THR A 165 8.80 -7.90 1.37
C THR A 165 7.82 -8.78 0.61
N GLU A 166 7.31 -9.81 1.28
CA GLU A 166 6.26 -10.71 0.79
C GLU A 166 5.15 -10.77 1.85
N SER A 167 3.89 -10.69 1.43
CA SER A 167 2.75 -10.82 2.34
C SER A 167 1.57 -11.44 1.61
N VAL A 168 1.00 -12.50 2.17
CA VAL A 168 -0.25 -13.08 1.67
C VAL A 168 -1.39 -12.32 2.31
N LEU A 169 -2.23 -11.65 1.52
CA LEU A 169 -3.31 -10.84 2.06
C LEU A 169 -4.31 -11.74 2.77
N ALA A 170 -4.58 -11.42 4.04
CA ALA A 170 -5.64 -12.09 4.75
C ALA A 170 -6.99 -11.76 4.09
N PRO A 171 -7.92 -12.72 4.02
CA PRO A 171 -9.29 -12.41 3.70
C PRO A 171 -9.80 -11.36 4.71
N ALA A 172 -10.45 -10.31 4.22
CA ALA A 172 -10.88 -9.19 5.05
C ALA A 172 -11.99 -9.63 6.02
N THR A 173 -11.76 -9.64 7.33
CA THR A 173 -12.86 -9.76 8.31
C THR A 173 -13.45 -8.38 8.56
N VAL A 174 -14.50 -7.98 7.84
CA VAL A 174 -15.32 -6.85 8.29
C VAL A 174 -16.13 -7.34 9.48
N ALA A 175 -15.72 -6.91 10.68
CA ALA A 175 -16.65 -6.88 11.81
C ALA A 175 -17.77 -5.93 11.40
N GLY A 176 -19.01 -6.43 11.34
CA GLY A 176 -20.18 -5.63 11.02
C GLY A 176 -20.30 -4.48 12.03
N SER A 177 -19.76 -3.31 11.69
CA SER A 177 -19.99 -2.09 12.44
C SER A 177 -21.20 -1.41 11.82
N ASP A 178 -22.34 -1.56 12.49
CA ASP A 178 -23.51 -0.71 12.34
C ASP A 178 -23.14 0.73 12.76
N GLY A 179 -22.35 1.44 11.94
CA GLY A 179 -21.89 2.79 12.25
C GLY A 179 -20.77 3.24 11.34
N GLY A 180 -21.11 4.04 10.33
CA GLY A 180 -20.20 4.52 9.31
C GLY A 180 -18.96 5.23 9.87
N GLY A 181 -17.81 4.62 9.66
CA GLY A 181 -16.50 5.28 9.64
C GLY A 181 -15.99 5.38 8.20
N PRO A 182 -15.13 6.37 7.88
CA PRO A 182 -14.62 6.57 6.52
C PRO A 182 -13.74 5.38 6.13
N GLY A 183 -14.13 4.67 5.07
CA GLY A 183 -13.45 3.48 4.53
C GLY A 183 -14.33 2.23 4.44
N THR A 184 -15.55 2.26 5.00
CA THR A 184 -16.50 1.16 4.81
C THR A 184 -17.01 1.15 3.37
N TRP A 185 -16.73 0.07 2.63
CA TRP A 185 -17.46 -0.25 1.42
C TRP A 185 -18.94 -0.43 1.78
N SER A 186 -19.71 0.64 1.58
CA SER A 186 -21.16 0.59 1.60
C SER A 186 -21.57 -0.28 0.42
N ALA A 187 -21.92 -1.54 0.67
CA ALA A 187 -22.64 -2.37 -0.27
C ALA A 187 -23.78 -1.52 -0.84
N THR A 188 -23.69 -1.17 -2.12
CA THR A 188 -24.64 -0.21 -2.69
C THR A 188 -26.03 -0.84 -2.74
N ASP A 189 -26.13 -2.18 -2.76
CA ASP A 189 -27.38 -2.91 -2.62
C ASP A 189 -27.15 -4.35 -2.08
N GLY A 190 -27.01 -4.54 -0.75
CA GLY A 190 -27.08 -5.88 -0.14
C GLY A 190 -26.33 -6.05 1.20
N PRO A 191 -26.70 -7.03 2.04
CA PRO A 191 -25.98 -7.30 3.30
C PRO A 191 -24.59 -7.88 3.01
N ALA A 192 -23.54 -7.28 3.59
CA ALA A 192 -22.23 -7.93 3.65
C ALA A 192 -22.36 -9.23 4.44
N THR A 193 -21.95 -10.36 3.85
CA THR A 193 -21.92 -11.65 4.53
C THR A 193 -20.47 -12.07 4.73
N THR A 194 -20.15 -12.61 5.90
CA THR A 194 -18.80 -13.07 6.24
C THR A 194 -18.78 -14.60 6.14
N ALA A 195 -17.94 -15.16 5.28
CA ALA A 195 -17.67 -16.59 5.22
C ALA A 195 -16.15 -16.81 5.13
N GLY A 196 -15.59 -17.62 6.03
CA GLY A 196 -14.16 -17.93 6.06
C GLY A 196 -13.24 -16.74 6.39
N GLY A 197 -13.78 -15.68 6.98
CA GLY A 197 -13.04 -14.46 7.28
C GLY A 197 -12.84 -13.52 6.10
N ALA A 198 -13.43 -13.77 4.93
CA ALA A 198 -13.37 -12.87 3.77
C ALA A 198 -14.60 -11.96 3.69
N THR A 199 -14.41 -10.74 3.21
CA THR A 199 -15.50 -9.80 2.92
C THR A 199 -15.88 -9.95 1.47
N TRP A 200 -17.16 -10.23 1.26
CA TRP A 200 -17.74 -10.47 -0.05
C TRP A 200 -18.38 -9.19 -0.57
N HIS A 201 -18.05 -8.83 -1.81
CA HIS A 201 -18.70 -7.75 -2.54
C HIS A 201 -19.32 -8.29 -3.83
N ALA A 202 -20.52 -8.86 -3.71
CA ALA A 202 -21.34 -9.11 -4.90
C ALA A 202 -22.00 -7.79 -5.30
N THR A 203 -21.58 -7.18 -6.40
CA THR A 203 -22.30 -6.03 -6.97
C THR A 203 -23.47 -6.57 -7.81
N ALA A 204 -24.66 -6.60 -7.22
CA ALA A 204 -25.87 -6.98 -7.96
C ALA A 204 -26.24 -5.87 -8.96
N GLY A 205 -26.11 -6.13 -10.26
CA GLY A 205 -26.59 -5.20 -11.30
C GLY A 205 -26.06 -5.44 -12.71
N ASN A 206 -24.84 -5.97 -12.83
CA ASN A 206 -24.21 -6.28 -14.12
C ASN A 206 -23.82 -7.77 -14.28
N GLY A 207 -24.12 -8.61 -13.28
CA GLY A 207 -23.77 -10.03 -13.28
C GLY A 207 -22.30 -10.32 -12.96
N HIS A 208 -21.53 -9.31 -12.55
CA HIS A 208 -20.14 -9.49 -12.12
C HIS A 208 -20.09 -9.71 -10.61
N VAL A 209 -19.40 -10.78 -10.19
CA VAL A 209 -19.09 -11.04 -8.78
C VAL A 209 -17.61 -10.76 -8.59
N SER A 210 -17.28 -9.93 -7.60
CA SER A 210 -15.91 -9.71 -7.18
C SER A 210 -15.72 -10.10 -5.71
N VAL A 211 -14.50 -10.50 -5.38
CA VAL A 211 -14.09 -10.81 -4.00
C VAL A 211 -13.02 -9.80 -3.60
N GLY A 212 -13.09 -9.30 -2.36
CA GLY A 212 -12.18 -8.30 -1.83
C GLY A 212 -11.28 -8.86 -0.73
N TRP A 213 -9.99 -8.51 -0.78
CA TRP A 213 -9.02 -8.68 0.31
C TRP A 213 -8.55 -7.31 0.73
N SER A 214 -8.40 -7.09 2.02
CA SER A 214 -7.84 -5.86 2.56
C SER A 214 -6.97 -6.22 3.75
N ASP A 215 -5.76 -5.67 3.78
CA ASP A 215 -4.81 -5.93 4.85
C ASP A 215 -3.94 -4.70 5.13
N LEU A 216 -3.34 -4.68 6.33
CA LEU A 216 -2.25 -3.79 6.68
C LEU A 216 -0.95 -4.57 6.57
N VAL A 217 -0.17 -4.29 5.53
CA VAL A 217 1.09 -4.99 5.29
C VAL A 217 2.24 -4.27 5.96
N ASP A 218 2.92 -4.94 6.88
CA ASP A 218 4.15 -4.42 7.50
C ASP A 218 5.25 -4.25 6.45
N LEU A 219 5.83 -3.06 6.39
CA LEU A 219 6.92 -2.68 5.50
C LEU A 219 8.26 -3.08 6.12
N VAL A 220 8.46 -4.39 6.24
CA VAL A 220 9.67 -5.01 6.80
C VAL A 220 10.40 -5.82 5.75
N SER A 221 11.73 -5.82 5.80
CA SER A 221 12.54 -6.68 4.97
C SER A 221 12.32 -8.13 5.38
N CYS A 222 11.90 -8.97 4.43
CA CYS A 222 11.77 -10.40 4.66
C CYS A 222 13.14 -11.09 4.89
N THR A 223 14.26 -10.43 4.55
CA THR A 223 15.62 -10.98 4.77
C THR A 223 16.18 -10.68 6.16
N THR A 224 15.92 -9.49 6.70
CA THR A 224 16.46 -9.06 8.00
C THR A 224 15.41 -9.03 9.11
N GLY A 225 14.13 -8.96 8.77
CA GLY A 225 13.03 -8.69 9.69
C GLY A 225 12.96 -7.24 10.18
N GLU A 226 13.82 -6.36 9.68
CA GLU A 226 13.87 -4.94 10.05
C GLU A 226 12.98 -4.09 9.14
N ALA A 227 12.58 -2.90 9.59
CA ALA A 227 11.83 -1.95 8.77
C ALA A 227 12.59 -1.65 7.46
N LEU A 228 11.84 -1.52 6.35
CA LEU A 228 12.40 -1.10 5.08
C LEU A 228 13.03 0.29 5.23
N THR A 229 14.19 0.47 4.58
CA THR A 229 14.89 1.74 4.60
C THR A 229 14.13 2.80 3.79
N PRO A 230 14.33 4.10 4.06
CA PRO A 230 13.80 5.15 3.20
C PRO A 230 14.33 5.00 1.76
N GLY A 231 13.43 5.05 0.77
CA GLY A 231 13.79 4.71 -0.61
C GLY A 231 12.58 4.57 -1.53
N ALA A 232 12.85 4.30 -2.81
CA ALA A 232 11.83 3.99 -3.79
C ALA A 232 11.68 2.48 -3.93
N TYR A 233 10.44 2.02 -3.99
CA TYR A 233 10.06 0.62 -4.09
C TYR A 233 8.98 0.46 -5.17
N GLU A 234 8.87 -0.75 -5.72
CA GLU A 234 7.79 -1.13 -6.64
C GLU A 234 6.91 -2.18 -5.94
N VAL A 235 5.60 -1.93 -5.86
CA VAL A 235 4.61 -2.85 -5.27
C VAL A 235 3.92 -3.63 -6.38
N TRP A 236 3.74 -4.93 -6.15
CA TRP A 236 3.07 -5.86 -7.03
C TRP A 236 2.06 -6.67 -6.25
N ALA A 237 0.99 -7.10 -6.90
CA ALA A 237 0.20 -8.21 -6.39
C ALA A 237 0.19 -9.36 -7.40
N SER A 238 0.31 -10.59 -6.89
CA SER A 238 0.29 -11.81 -7.66
C SER A 238 -0.78 -12.76 -7.12
N ARG A 239 -1.29 -13.64 -7.98
CA ARG A 239 -2.10 -14.79 -7.57
C ARG A 239 -1.96 -15.93 -8.55
N ILE A 240 -2.31 -17.13 -8.11
CA ILE A 240 -2.50 -18.27 -9.02
C ILE A 240 -3.97 -18.31 -9.43
N GLY A 241 -4.23 -18.22 -10.73
CA GLY A 241 -5.54 -18.40 -11.33
C GLY A 241 -5.98 -19.86 -11.34
N ASP A 242 -7.25 -20.11 -11.63
CA ASP A 242 -7.83 -21.48 -11.64
C ASP A 242 -7.24 -22.36 -12.75
N ASP A 243 -6.64 -21.75 -13.77
CA ASP A 243 -5.87 -22.40 -14.83
C ASP A 243 -4.43 -22.75 -14.41
N GLY A 244 -4.08 -22.54 -13.14
CA GLY A 244 -2.75 -22.76 -12.58
C GLY A 244 -1.71 -21.74 -13.02
N ARG A 245 -2.11 -20.65 -13.70
CA ARG A 245 -1.19 -19.61 -14.16
C ARG A 245 -1.10 -18.46 -13.16
N THR A 246 0.11 -17.95 -12.97
CA THR A 246 0.33 -16.73 -12.19
C THR A 246 -0.22 -15.52 -12.94
N ARG A 247 -1.01 -14.70 -12.26
CA ARG A 247 -1.53 -13.41 -12.73
C ARG A 247 -0.99 -12.33 -11.82
N THR A 248 -0.48 -11.26 -12.40
CA THR A 248 0.16 -10.17 -11.65
C THR A 248 -0.32 -8.80 -12.10
N VAL A 249 -0.37 -7.86 -11.17
CA VAL A 249 -0.62 -6.44 -11.43
C VAL A 249 0.48 -5.61 -10.77
N GLY A 250 0.91 -4.54 -11.44
CA GLY A 250 2.05 -3.71 -11.07
C GLY A 250 3.01 -3.47 -12.23
N PRO A 251 4.13 -2.75 -12.01
CA PRO A 251 4.54 -2.19 -10.72
C PRO A 251 3.74 -0.93 -10.37
N PHE A 252 3.46 -0.74 -9.09
CA PHE A 252 2.96 0.52 -8.53
C PHE A 252 4.08 1.21 -7.74
N ASP A 253 4.36 2.47 -8.06
CA ASP A 253 5.42 3.24 -7.40
C ASP A 253 5.06 3.45 -5.91
N LEU A 254 5.99 3.15 -4.99
CA LEU A 254 5.94 3.44 -3.56
C LEU A 254 7.22 4.17 -3.15
N THR A 255 7.12 5.29 -2.43
CA THR A 255 8.29 5.98 -1.88
C THR A 255 8.21 6.05 -0.36
N LEU A 256 9.17 5.44 0.34
CA LEU A 256 9.28 5.53 1.79
C LEU A 256 10.15 6.71 2.19
N VAL A 257 9.63 7.59 3.04
CA VAL A 257 10.38 8.72 3.59
C VAL A 257 10.95 8.38 4.96
N ALA A 258 12.08 8.99 5.27
CA ALA A 258 12.69 8.86 6.59
C ALA A 258 11.79 9.43 7.68
N GLU A 259 11.79 8.77 8.83
CA GLU A 259 11.18 9.31 10.04
C GLU A 259 11.73 10.71 10.32
N GLN A 260 10.81 11.64 10.57
CA GLN A 260 11.16 13.03 10.83
C GLN A 260 11.40 13.26 12.32
N PRO A 261 12.29 14.20 12.69
CA PRO A 261 12.53 14.52 14.09
C PRO A 261 11.27 15.05 14.78
N ALA A 262 11.08 14.70 16.05
CA ALA A 262 9.94 15.17 16.83
C ALA A 262 9.91 16.70 16.96
N VAL A 263 8.73 17.31 16.84
CA VAL A 263 8.55 18.77 16.97
C VAL A 263 8.49 19.27 18.42
N THR A 264 8.61 18.38 19.40
CA THR A 264 8.33 18.66 20.83
C THR A 264 9.15 19.81 21.41
N SER A 265 10.41 19.96 20.99
CA SER A 265 11.29 21.05 21.45
C SER A 265 10.88 22.45 20.98
N SER A 266 10.02 22.54 19.96
CA SER A 266 9.58 23.79 19.34
C SER A 266 8.20 24.23 19.83
N LEU A 267 7.52 23.42 20.64
CA LEU A 267 6.20 23.71 21.16
C LEU A 267 6.26 24.65 22.38
N PRO A 268 5.21 25.44 22.62
CA PRO A 268 5.05 26.17 23.87
C PRO A 268 5.09 25.22 25.09
N ALA A 269 5.67 25.68 26.20
CA ALA A 269 5.88 24.84 27.39
C ALA A 269 4.57 24.35 28.06
N ASP A 270 3.45 25.01 27.77
CA ASP A 270 2.11 24.66 28.24
C ASP A 270 1.32 23.78 27.25
N PHE A 271 1.94 23.37 26.14
CA PHE A 271 1.34 22.41 25.23
C PHE A 271 1.15 21.04 25.92
N PRO A 272 0.03 20.33 25.69
CA PRO A 272 -0.23 19.03 26.31
C PRO A 272 0.81 17.97 25.94
N SER A 273 1.65 17.59 26.90
CA SER A 273 2.71 16.58 26.69
C SER A 273 2.18 15.18 26.41
N GLU A 274 0.92 14.91 26.78
CA GLU A 274 0.24 13.64 26.55
C GLU A 274 -0.21 13.45 25.09
N VAL A 275 -0.32 14.52 24.30
CA VAL A 275 -0.76 14.44 22.91
C VAL A 275 0.47 14.30 21.99
N PRO A 276 0.75 13.11 21.44
CA PRO A 276 1.85 12.95 20.51
C PRO A 276 1.58 13.67 19.19
N LEU A 277 2.62 14.24 18.61
CA LEU A 277 2.60 14.82 17.27
C LEU A 277 3.51 14.01 16.35
N VAL A 278 3.19 13.98 15.06
CA VAL A 278 4.11 13.48 14.03
C VAL A 278 5.41 14.28 14.06
N GLY A 279 6.51 13.61 13.69
CA GLY A 279 7.77 14.29 13.43
C GLY A 279 7.66 15.24 12.25
N GLY A 280 8.53 16.24 12.18
CA GLY A 280 8.54 17.21 11.08
C GLY A 280 9.04 18.58 11.51
N ARG A 281 8.52 19.61 10.84
CA ARG A 281 8.77 21.01 11.18
C ARG A 281 7.49 21.65 11.68
N LEU A 282 7.54 22.34 12.82
CA LEU A 282 6.40 23.11 13.31
C LEU A 282 6.15 24.30 12.38
N ALA A 283 5.00 24.31 11.68
CA ALA A 283 4.59 25.40 10.80
C ALA A 283 3.81 26.47 11.55
N ALA A 284 2.84 26.06 12.35
CA ALA A 284 2.02 26.97 13.13
C ALA A 284 1.58 26.33 14.45
N VAL A 285 1.43 27.18 15.47
CA VAL A 285 0.80 26.82 16.74
C VAL A 285 -0.03 27.99 17.22
N ALA A 286 -1.28 27.72 17.59
CA ALA A 286 -2.20 28.71 18.11
C ALA A 286 -2.97 28.14 19.30
N ARG A 287 -3.25 29.00 20.27
CA ARG A 287 -4.09 28.70 21.43
C ARG A 287 -5.22 29.71 21.51
N ALA A 288 -6.46 29.24 21.60
CA ALA A 288 -7.64 30.08 21.71
C ALA A 288 -8.72 29.39 22.56
N GLY A 289 -9.24 30.09 23.57
CA GLY A 289 -10.32 29.54 24.41
C GLY A 289 -9.98 28.23 25.13
N GLY A 290 -8.69 28.01 25.44
CA GLY A 290 -8.22 26.75 26.04
C GLY A 290 -7.93 25.63 25.04
N ALA A 291 -8.40 25.75 23.79
CA ALA A 291 -8.10 24.83 22.70
C ALA A 291 -6.75 25.14 22.03
N TRP A 292 -6.16 24.11 21.41
CA TRP A 292 -4.94 24.21 20.62
C TRP A 292 -5.19 23.85 19.15
N THR A 293 -4.53 24.58 18.25
CA THR A 293 -4.36 24.19 16.86
C THR A 293 -2.87 24.13 16.57
N VAL A 294 -2.39 22.99 16.08
CA VAL A 294 -0.99 22.78 15.73
C VAL A 294 -0.91 22.30 14.30
N GLU A 295 -0.08 22.93 13.49
CA GLU A 295 0.23 22.49 12.13
C GLU A 295 1.69 22.06 12.06
N VAL A 296 1.90 20.82 11.63
CA VAL A 296 3.23 20.23 11.44
C VAL A 296 3.42 19.92 9.97
N GLU A 297 4.44 20.51 9.36
CA GLU A 297 4.93 20.11 8.04
C GLU A 297 5.61 18.75 8.16
N THR A 298 5.09 17.78 7.43
CA THR A 298 5.65 16.45 7.35
C THR A 298 5.42 15.89 5.94
N PRO A 299 6.43 15.26 5.33
CA PRO A 299 6.24 14.59 4.04
C PRO A 299 5.31 13.38 4.18
N GLY A 300 4.88 12.84 3.06
CA GLY A 300 4.02 11.64 3.01
C GLY A 300 2.56 11.97 2.73
N ASP A 301 1.97 11.16 1.86
CA ASP A 301 0.54 11.20 1.52
C ASP A 301 -0.30 10.60 2.66
N ASP A 302 0.28 9.71 3.46
CA ASP A 302 -0.30 9.04 4.64
C ASP A 302 -0.14 9.80 5.96
N ARG A 303 0.40 11.02 5.91
CA ARG A 303 0.73 11.82 7.12
C ARG A 303 -0.40 11.93 8.14
N ALA A 304 -1.66 12.02 7.71
CA ALA A 304 -2.81 12.07 8.61
C ALA A 304 -3.13 10.71 9.25
N GLU A 305 -2.94 9.61 8.52
CA GLU A 305 -3.07 8.24 9.04
C GLU A 305 -1.99 7.98 10.08
N VAL A 306 -0.73 8.35 9.79
CA VAL A 306 0.39 8.24 10.73
C VAL A 306 0.11 9.06 12.00
N ALA A 307 -0.38 10.29 11.85
CA ALA A 307 -0.79 11.12 12.98
C ALA A 307 -1.90 10.48 13.81
N ARG A 308 -2.91 9.89 13.17
CA ARG A 308 -4.02 9.20 13.84
C ARG A 308 -3.52 7.96 14.58
N ALA A 309 -2.65 7.15 13.97
CA ALA A 309 -2.07 5.96 14.58
C ALA A 309 -1.20 6.27 15.81
N LEU A 310 -0.53 7.44 15.84
CA LEU A 310 0.17 7.92 17.04
C LEU A 310 -0.80 8.26 18.17
N LEU A 311 -1.91 8.93 17.86
CA LEU A 311 -2.95 9.27 18.84
C LEU A 311 -3.63 8.02 19.38
N ASP A 312 -3.95 7.05 18.52
CA ASP A 312 -4.55 5.77 18.90
C ASP A 312 -3.67 4.97 19.87
N ARG A 313 -2.36 4.90 19.57
CA ARG A 313 -1.35 4.31 20.48
C ARG A 313 -1.23 5.06 21.81
N ALA A 314 -1.42 6.38 21.83
CA ALA A 314 -1.43 7.15 23.08
C ALA A 314 -2.71 6.91 23.90
N ALA A 315 -3.87 6.90 23.24
CA ALA A 315 -5.15 6.60 23.88
C ALA A 315 -5.15 5.19 24.51
N THR A 316 -4.63 4.19 23.78
CA THR A 316 -4.53 2.81 24.27
C THR A 316 -3.60 2.69 25.49
N ARG A 317 -2.41 3.31 25.45
CA ARG A 317 -1.48 3.29 26.60
C ARG A 317 -2.07 3.91 27.86
N GLN A 318 -2.93 4.92 27.71
CA GLN A 318 -3.60 5.54 28.85
C GLN A 318 -4.56 4.57 29.52
N VAL A 319 -5.32 3.79 28.74
CA VAL A 319 -6.24 2.75 29.23
C VAL A 319 -5.50 1.69 30.05
N ASP A 320 -4.39 1.16 29.52
CA ASP A 320 -3.63 0.08 30.16
C ASP A 320 -3.04 0.50 31.52
N GLY A 321 -2.72 1.79 31.67
CA GLY A 321 -2.20 2.36 32.92
C GLY A 321 -3.18 2.32 34.10
N PHE A 322 -4.49 2.11 33.86
CA PHE A 322 -5.51 2.02 34.91
C PHE A 322 -5.88 0.59 35.32
N GLY A 323 -5.17 -0.43 34.83
CA GLY A 323 -5.32 -1.81 35.30
C GLY A 323 -6.69 -2.46 35.00
N GLY A 324 -7.44 -1.92 34.03
CA GLY A 324 -8.75 -2.42 33.61
C GLY A 324 -8.67 -3.23 32.32
N SER A 325 -9.48 -4.29 32.23
CA SER A 325 -9.71 -5.10 31.03
C SER A 325 -10.09 -4.23 29.82
N THR A 326 -9.38 -4.41 28.69
CA THR A 326 -9.74 -3.99 27.31
C THR A 326 -10.73 -2.82 27.25
N SER A 327 -10.33 -1.61 27.65
CA SER A 327 -11.19 -0.45 27.40
C SER A 327 -10.97 0.04 25.99
N GLU A 328 -12.09 0.22 25.29
CA GLU A 328 -12.14 0.68 23.92
C GLU A 328 -11.61 2.12 23.81
N VAL A 329 -10.84 2.40 22.76
CA VAL A 329 -10.37 3.76 22.45
C VAL A 329 -11.60 4.66 22.29
N THR A 330 -11.71 5.69 23.14
CA THR A 330 -12.85 6.60 23.10
C THR A 330 -12.73 7.53 21.90
N THR A 331 -13.73 7.47 21.02
CA THR A 331 -13.86 8.36 19.86
C THR A 331 -14.87 9.46 20.14
N THR A 332 -14.65 10.64 19.58
CA THR A 332 -15.59 11.76 19.67
C THR A 332 -16.58 11.75 18.51
N PRO A 333 -17.76 12.39 18.63
CA PRO A 333 -18.78 12.41 17.57
C PRO A 333 -18.31 12.97 16.23
N ASP A 334 -17.27 13.79 16.23
CA ASP A 334 -16.61 14.36 15.04
C ASP A 334 -15.47 13.48 14.49
N GLY A 335 -15.32 12.24 15.00
CA GLY A 335 -14.32 11.27 14.54
C GLY A 335 -12.92 11.47 15.13
N GLY A 336 -12.78 12.34 16.13
CA GLY A 336 -11.56 12.53 16.90
C GLY A 336 -11.30 11.42 17.92
N LEU A 337 -10.14 11.48 18.55
CA LEU A 337 -9.67 10.54 19.57
C LEU A 337 -9.51 11.27 20.90
N VAL A 338 -9.93 10.65 21.99
CA VAL A 338 -9.68 11.19 23.34
C VAL A 338 -8.29 10.75 23.81
N VAL A 339 -7.41 11.71 24.04
CA VAL A 339 -6.06 11.51 24.58
C VAL A 339 -5.89 12.40 25.81
N GLY A 340 -5.77 11.80 26.98
CA GLY A 340 -5.77 12.49 28.27
C GLY A 340 -7.11 13.16 28.52
N ARG A 341 -7.06 14.49 28.66
CA ARG A 341 -8.22 15.37 28.81
C ARG A 341 -8.59 16.10 27.51
N TRP A 342 -8.08 15.64 26.37
CA TRP A 342 -8.22 16.33 25.09
C TRP A 342 -8.97 15.46 24.11
N ALA A 343 -9.95 16.05 23.43
CA ALA A 343 -10.45 15.53 22.17
C ALA A 343 -9.55 16.05 21.05
N VAL A 344 -8.98 15.13 20.28
CA VAL A 344 -7.99 15.45 19.25
C VAL A 344 -8.50 15.00 17.88
N THR A 345 -8.63 15.95 16.96
CA THR A 345 -8.86 15.65 15.54
C THR A 345 -7.60 15.95 14.74
N VAL A 346 -7.37 15.15 13.69
CA VAL A 346 -6.25 15.29 12.77
C VAL A 346 -6.76 15.33 11.34
N ALA A 347 -6.18 16.19 10.52
CA ALA A 347 -6.49 16.28 9.10
C ALA A 347 -5.23 16.56 8.30
N ALA A 348 -5.11 15.92 7.13
CA ALA A 348 -4.13 16.31 6.14
C ALA A 348 -4.42 17.73 5.66
N SER A 349 -3.37 18.52 5.49
CA SER A 349 -3.45 19.89 5.00
C SER A 349 -2.24 20.22 4.13
N THR A 350 -2.15 21.49 3.76
CA THR A 350 -1.04 22.09 3.04
C THR A 350 -0.80 23.47 3.65
N THR A 351 0.44 23.77 4.01
CA THR A 351 0.84 25.08 4.52
C THR A 351 0.64 26.17 3.48
N ALA A 352 0.71 27.43 3.92
CA ALA A 352 0.59 28.59 3.03
C ALA A 352 1.64 28.65 1.91
N ASP A 353 2.80 28.00 2.09
CA ASP A 353 3.86 27.90 1.09
C ASP A 353 3.74 26.67 0.16
N GLY A 354 2.70 25.85 0.35
CA GLY A 354 2.44 24.67 -0.48
C GLY A 354 3.04 23.36 0.05
N SER A 355 3.69 23.37 1.21
CA SER A 355 4.27 22.16 1.80
C SER A 355 3.21 21.24 2.40
N PRO A 356 3.30 19.90 2.23
CA PRO A 356 2.40 18.96 2.89
C PRO A 356 2.46 19.09 4.42
N SER A 357 1.30 19.13 5.08
CA SER A 357 1.21 19.26 6.53
C SER A 357 0.07 18.44 7.13
N VAL A 358 0.10 18.30 8.46
CA VAL A 358 -0.99 17.76 9.28
C VAL A 358 -1.41 18.81 10.29
N VAL A 359 -2.72 19.05 10.39
CA VAL A 359 -3.31 19.93 11.39
C VAL A 359 -3.95 19.10 12.50
N TYR A 360 -3.49 19.34 13.72
CA TYR A 360 -4.08 18.87 14.96
C TYR A 360 -4.99 19.95 15.53
N ARG A 361 -6.19 19.56 15.97
CA ARG A 361 -7.07 20.42 16.77
C ARG A 361 -7.40 19.71 18.07
N LEU A 362 -7.04 20.34 19.18
CA LEU A 362 -7.22 19.80 20.53
C LEU A 362 -8.25 20.67 21.25
N THR A 363 -9.35 20.07 21.67
CA THR A 363 -10.36 20.70 22.53
C THR A 363 -10.33 20.06 23.92
N PRO A 364 -10.38 20.86 25.01
CA PRO A 364 -10.51 20.30 26.35
C PRO A 364 -11.78 19.46 26.46
N GLN A 365 -11.69 18.35 27.17
CA GLN A 365 -12.84 17.58 27.67
C GLN A 365 -13.13 18.06 29.09
N ASP A 366 -14.41 18.28 29.39
CA ASP A 366 -14.89 18.65 30.73
C ASP A 366 -14.93 17.43 31.67
#